data_AF-A0A1H4BWC2-F1
#
_entry.id   AF-A0A1H4BWC2-F1
#
_cell.length_a   1.000
_cell.length_b   1.000
_cell.length_c   1.000
_cell.angle_alpha   90.00
_cell.angle_beta   90.00
_cell.angle_gamma   90.00
#
_symmetry.space_group_name_H-M   'P 1'
#
loop_
_entity.id
_entity.type
_entity.pdbx_description
1 polymer ?
#
loop_
_entity_poly.entity_id
_entity_poly.type
_entity_poly.pdbx_seq_one_letter_code
_entity_poly.pdbx_strand_id
1 'polypeptide(L)'
;MDTILNGLKGFLSDCTSDHHETRLFCETQEFSVLVTNECKRIRTAIRQKLYALDADSSARTDFIVYLQFEISSLSNDICTYCSPDSALAIVTNGLLDFLTSEFKLYFNINLPVPATLVMGKLQARVSLLKSFLKLMNSNGADPTLAELIADYIKQNGYRIHTFSDLYYYNQFCDRLDELCSEESQRNLQTRLIEKLFYINFNSLPFITYCSDMYAIDAEPKKHLSAIEIETAVCLQNMSQKPQHKGLAFDDSDRPLRAMLKEMINYQQERLLELRHSTADKLSDAPKKPLITAHMNVNVLTIIARAAHSSNTFTTDKYVNLYAFIADHIVTKNHPGPLSITSIKKKTQSADTADAAAAVRHLDSVINQIVTKYGLEGRRSTSR
;
A
#
# COMPACT_ATOMS: atom_id res chain seq x y z
N MET A 1 13.03 -49.83 8.95
CA MET A 1 12.32 -48.64 8.42
C MET A 1 11.29 -49.09 7.40
N ASP A 2 11.71 -49.90 6.43
CA ASP A 2 10.84 -50.84 5.71
C ASP A 2 9.88 -51.54 6.67
N THR A 3 10.33 -52.07 7.81
CA THR A 3 9.44 -52.72 8.80
C THR A 3 8.35 -51.84 9.43
N ILE A 4 8.51 -50.51 9.50
CA ILE A 4 7.56 -49.60 10.16
C ILE A 4 6.56 -49.04 9.14
N LEU A 5 7.07 -48.53 8.01
CA LEU A 5 6.23 -48.08 6.90
C LEU A 5 5.60 -49.25 6.14
N ASN A 6 6.25 -50.42 6.05
CA ASN A 6 5.63 -51.68 5.60
C ASN A 6 4.72 -52.29 6.66
N GLY A 7 4.84 -51.90 7.93
CA GLY A 7 3.83 -52.22 8.94
C GLY A 7 2.52 -51.51 8.61
N LEU A 8 2.57 -50.21 8.31
CA LEU A 8 1.42 -49.44 7.83
C LEU A 8 0.98 -49.87 6.42
N LYS A 9 1.89 -49.95 5.43
CA LYS A 9 1.57 -50.36 4.05
C LYS A 9 1.11 -51.81 3.95
N GLY A 10 1.65 -52.72 4.76
CA GLY A 10 1.24 -54.13 4.83
C GLY A 10 -0.13 -54.29 5.50
N PHE A 11 -0.36 -53.57 6.60
CA PHE A 11 -1.69 -53.46 7.19
C PHE A 11 -2.73 -52.90 6.20
N LEU A 12 -2.33 -51.93 5.36
CA LEU A 12 -3.18 -51.37 4.32
C LEU A 12 -3.39 -52.30 3.14
N SER A 13 -2.37 -53.05 2.70
CA SER A 13 -2.53 -54.04 1.63
C SER A 13 -3.50 -55.15 2.03
N ASP A 14 -3.45 -55.60 3.28
CA ASP A 14 -4.38 -56.60 3.82
C ASP A 14 -5.82 -56.08 3.92
N CYS A 15 -5.99 -54.75 4.03
CA CYS A 15 -7.30 -54.09 4.05
C CYS A 15 -7.84 -53.73 2.64
N THR A 16 -7.06 -53.87 1.56
CA THR A 16 -7.45 -53.37 0.21
C THR A 16 -8.26 -54.34 -0.65
N SER A 17 -8.52 -55.57 -0.18
CA SER A 17 -9.17 -56.60 -1.01
C SER A 17 -10.69 -56.42 -1.18
N ASP A 18 -11.38 -55.62 -0.36
CA ASP A 18 -12.84 -55.42 -0.51
C ASP A 18 -13.34 -54.03 -0.08
N HIS A 19 -13.55 -53.13 -1.05
CA HIS A 19 -13.73 -51.67 -0.84
C HIS A 19 -14.89 -51.26 0.09
N HIS A 20 -15.92 -52.10 0.28
CA HIS A 20 -17.07 -51.77 1.12
C HIS A 20 -16.82 -52.15 2.59
N GLU A 21 -16.18 -53.28 2.87
CA GLU A 21 -15.86 -53.71 4.24
C GLU A 21 -14.72 -52.89 4.82
N THR A 22 -13.74 -52.48 4.01
CA THR A 22 -12.65 -51.59 4.42
C THR A 22 -13.14 -50.24 4.94
N ARG A 23 -14.15 -49.65 4.28
CA ARG A 23 -14.74 -48.38 4.71
C ARG A 23 -15.40 -48.50 6.08
N LEU A 24 -16.16 -49.58 6.31
CA LEU A 24 -16.82 -49.86 7.58
C LEU A 24 -15.83 -50.17 8.71
N PHE A 25 -14.74 -50.88 8.41
CA PHE A 25 -13.72 -51.23 9.40
C PHE A 25 -12.90 -50.01 9.88
N CYS A 26 -12.54 -49.12 8.94
CA CYS A 26 -11.81 -47.87 9.24
C CYS A 26 -12.57 -46.89 10.14
N GLU A 27 -13.89 -47.09 10.29
CA GLU A 27 -14.78 -46.27 11.14
C GLU A 27 -14.99 -46.88 12.53
N THR A 28 -14.42 -48.05 12.82
CA THR A 28 -14.58 -48.69 14.14
C THR A 28 -13.69 -48.05 15.22
N GLN A 29 -14.19 -48.05 16.45
CA GLN A 29 -13.44 -47.56 17.61
C GLN A 29 -12.17 -48.39 17.88
N GLU A 30 -12.23 -49.71 17.68
CA GLU A 30 -11.10 -50.61 17.87
C GLU A 30 -9.95 -50.30 16.88
N PHE A 31 -10.29 -50.07 15.62
CA PHE A 31 -9.33 -49.65 14.60
C PHE A 31 -8.69 -48.30 14.95
N SER A 32 -9.49 -47.32 15.39
CA SER A 32 -8.97 -46.01 15.80
C SER A 32 -7.95 -46.11 16.95
N VAL A 33 -8.22 -46.97 17.95
CA VAL A 33 -7.28 -47.24 19.06
C VAL A 33 -6.00 -47.89 18.55
N LEU A 34 -6.11 -48.88 17.66
CA LEU A 34 -4.96 -49.58 17.08
C LEU A 34 -4.05 -48.62 16.31
N VAL A 35 -4.62 -47.83 15.40
CA VAL A 35 -3.88 -46.86 14.58
C VAL A 35 -3.23 -45.77 15.45
N THR A 36 -3.92 -45.32 16.50
CA THR A 36 -3.36 -44.35 17.46
C THR A 36 -2.16 -44.92 18.23
N ASN A 37 -2.22 -46.18 18.66
CA ASN A 37 -1.12 -46.83 19.36
C ASN A 37 0.09 -47.03 18.44
N GLU A 38 -0.14 -47.41 17.19
CA GLU A 38 0.95 -47.57 16.22
C GLU A 38 1.63 -46.23 15.91
N CYS A 39 0.86 -45.15 15.78
CA CYS A 39 1.42 -43.80 15.64
C CYS A 39 2.31 -43.38 16.81
N LYS A 40 1.93 -43.70 18.05
CA LYS A 40 2.80 -43.45 19.23
C LYS A 40 4.11 -44.23 19.14
N ARG A 41 4.07 -45.49 18.68
CA ARG A 41 5.27 -46.30 18.46
C ARG A 41 6.16 -45.69 17.38
N ILE A 42 5.57 -45.26 16.25
CA ILE A 42 6.27 -44.58 15.16
C ILE A 42 6.97 -43.32 15.65
N ARG A 43 6.26 -42.42 16.36
CA ARG A 43 6.84 -41.19 16.92
C ARG A 43 8.03 -41.48 17.84
N THR A 44 7.91 -42.51 18.68
CA THR A 44 8.99 -42.93 19.59
C THR A 44 10.19 -43.45 18.82
N ALA A 45 9.98 -44.27 17.79
CA ALA A 45 11.03 -44.80 16.93
C ALA A 45 11.75 -43.69 16.15
N ILE A 46 11.02 -42.71 15.62
CA ILE A 46 11.59 -41.55 14.91
C ILE A 46 12.52 -40.78 15.85
N ARG A 47 12.06 -40.46 17.07
CA ARG A 47 12.88 -39.77 18.08
C ARG A 47 14.16 -40.55 18.38
N GLN A 48 14.04 -41.84 18.71
CA GLN A 48 15.18 -42.70 19.02
C GLN A 48 16.19 -42.73 17.86
N LYS A 49 15.70 -42.81 16.61
CA LYS A 49 16.57 -42.82 15.43
C LYS A 49 17.31 -41.50 15.24
N LEU A 50 16.65 -40.36 15.46
CA LEU A 50 17.27 -39.03 15.37
C LEU A 50 18.27 -38.76 16.49
N TYR A 51 18.00 -39.25 17.70
CA TYR A 51 18.98 -39.23 18.80
C TYR A 51 20.22 -40.06 18.45
N ALA A 52 20.06 -41.21 17.79
CA ALA A 52 21.21 -42.02 17.38
C ALA A 52 22.06 -41.36 16.26
N LEU A 53 21.52 -40.38 15.55
CA LEU A 53 22.22 -39.62 14.49
C LEU A 53 22.97 -38.39 15.04
N ASP A 54 23.31 -38.36 16.33
CA ASP A 54 23.53 -37.13 17.13
C ASP A 54 24.47 -36.06 16.57
N ALA A 55 25.47 -36.47 15.79
CA ALA A 55 26.50 -35.57 15.27
C ALA A 55 26.32 -35.17 13.80
N ASP A 56 25.43 -35.82 13.03
CA ASP A 56 25.32 -35.61 11.58
C ASP A 56 24.04 -34.86 11.22
N SER A 57 24.17 -33.53 11.11
CA SER A 57 23.06 -32.67 10.71
C SER A 57 22.54 -32.98 9.31
N SER A 58 23.38 -33.45 8.38
CA SER A 58 22.96 -33.80 7.03
C SER A 58 22.11 -35.06 7.06
N ALA A 59 22.58 -36.11 7.75
CA ALA A 59 21.83 -37.36 7.88
C ALA A 59 20.49 -37.17 8.59
N ARG A 60 20.40 -36.24 9.56
CA ARG A 60 19.13 -35.85 10.20
C ARG A 60 18.16 -35.21 9.19
N THR A 61 18.64 -34.25 8.40
CA THR A 61 17.84 -33.62 7.34
C THR A 61 17.34 -34.66 6.35
N ASP A 62 18.23 -35.48 5.80
CA ASP A 62 17.88 -36.50 4.80
C ASP A 62 16.86 -37.50 5.34
N PHE A 63 17.01 -37.90 6.61
CA PHE A 63 16.08 -38.79 7.28
C PHE A 63 14.69 -38.16 7.47
N ILE A 64 14.61 -36.89 7.90
CA ILE A 64 13.32 -36.18 8.06
C ILE A 64 12.65 -35.97 6.70
N VAL A 65 13.41 -35.55 5.69
CA VAL A 65 12.91 -35.36 4.32
C VAL A 65 12.35 -36.66 3.74
N TYR A 66 13.06 -37.77 3.94
CA TYR A 66 12.58 -39.10 3.54
C TYR A 66 11.26 -39.47 4.25
N LEU A 67 11.19 -39.28 5.57
CA LEU A 67 9.95 -39.56 6.31
C LEU A 67 8.79 -38.67 5.86
N GLN A 68 9.06 -37.39 5.63
CA GLN A 68 8.07 -36.45 5.13
C GLN A 68 7.51 -36.91 3.78
N PHE A 69 8.38 -37.37 2.86
CA PHE A 69 7.97 -37.90 1.57
C PHE A 69 7.10 -39.16 1.71
N GLU A 70 7.56 -40.16 2.47
CA GLU A 70 6.83 -41.42 2.64
C GLU A 70 5.47 -41.24 3.31
N ILE A 71 5.39 -40.43 4.36
CA ILE A 71 4.13 -40.15 5.05
C ILE A 71 3.20 -39.34 4.15
N SER A 72 3.75 -38.43 3.34
CA SER A 72 2.97 -37.67 2.36
C SER A 72 2.38 -38.56 1.27
N SER A 73 3.17 -39.50 0.74
CA SER A 73 2.70 -40.51 -0.22
C SER A 73 1.59 -41.36 0.40
N LEU A 74 1.81 -41.87 1.61
CA LEU A 74 0.83 -42.67 2.32
C LEU A 74 -0.47 -41.89 2.55
N SER A 75 -0.38 -40.62 2.93
CA SER A 75 -1.55 -39.77 3.14
C SER A 75 -2.37 -39.57 1.85
N ASN A 76 -1.72 -39.46 0.70
CA ASN A 76 -2.39 -39.41 -0.61
C ASN A 76 -3.04 -40.75 -0.97
N ASP A 77 -2.38 -41.87 -0.69
CA ASP A 77 -2.97 -43.20 -0.92
C ASP A 77 -4.23 -43.38 -0.06
N ILE A 78 -4.15 -43.04 1.23
CA ILE A 78 -5.29 -43.06 2.17
C ILE A 78 -6.43 -42.19 1.65
N CYS A 79 -6.13 -41.02 1.09
CA CYS A 79 -7.12 -40.12 0.50
C CYS A 79 -8.00 -40.77 -0.57
N THR A 80 -7.44 -41.72 -1.30
CA THR A 80 -8.09 -42.39 -2.42
C THR A 80 -9.13 -43.39 -1.93
N TYR A 81 -8.90 -43.99 -0.75
CA TYR A 81 -9.70 -45.11 -0.25
C TYR A 81 -10.54 -44.76 1.00
N CYS A 82 -10.11 -43.78 1.79
CA CYS A 82 -10.70 -43.42 3.07
C CYS A 82 -11.26 -41.99 3.05
N SER A 83 -12.24 -41.71 3.92
CA SER A 83 -12.71 -40.33 4.13
C SER A 83 -11.61 -39.48 4.79
N PRO A 84 -11.60 -38.15 4.56
CA PRO A 84 -10.66 -37.23 5.22
C PRO A 84 -10.73 -37.26 6.75
N ASP A 85 -11.91 -37.59 7.28
CA ASP A 85 -12.20 -37.68 8.72
C ASP A 85 -11.95 -39.07 9.31
N SER A 86 -11.48 -40.02 8.50
CA SER A 86 -11.13 -41.36 9.00
C SER A 86 -10.00 -41.30 10.03
N ALA A 87 -10.01 -42.22 10.99
CA ALA A 87 -8.96 -42.31 12.01
C ALA A 87 -7.55 -42.41 11.38
N LEU A 88 -7.45 -43.09 10.24
CA LEU A 88 -6.22 -43.26 9.49
C LEU A 88 -5.72 -41.96 8.85
N ALA A 89 -6.61 -41.17 8.23
CA ALA A 89 -6.27 -39.87 7.68
C ALA A 89 -5.84 -38.89 8.79
N ILE A 90 -6.60 -38.85 9.90
CA ILE A 90 -6.28 -38.02 11.07
C ILE A 90 -4.91 -38.36 11.63
N VAL A 91 -4.62 -39.64 11.84
CA VAL A 91 -3.35 -40.08 12.45
C VAL A 91 -2.17 -39.85 11.51
N THR A 92 -2.33 -40.08 10.21
CA THR A 92 -1.27 -39.85 9.21
C THR A 92 -0.94 -38.37 9.09
N ASN A 93 -1.96 -37.50 9.04
CA ASN A 93 -1.77 -36.05 9.08
C ASN A 93 -1.13 -35.61 10.40
N GLY A 94 -1.53 -36.21 11.53
CA GLY A 94 -0.92 -35.98 12.83
C GLY A 94 0.56 -36.41 12.91
N LEU A 95 1.03 -37.31 12.06
CA LEU A 95 2.47 -37.62 11.94
C LEU A 95 3.22 -36.51 11.19
N LEU A 96 2.63 -35.93 10.14
CA LEU A 96 3.21 -34.78 9.44
C LEU A 96 3.27 -33.55 10.34
N ASP A 97 2.22 -33.30 11.13
CA ASP A 97 2.20 -32.22 12.13
C ASP A 97 3.28 -32.43 13.20
N PHE A 98 3.49 -33.68 13.63
CA PHE A 98 4.57 -34.05 14.54
C PHE A 98 5.95 -33.76 13.94
N LEU A 99 6.21 -34.15 12.68
CA LEU A 99 7.47 -33.83 12.01
C LEU A 99 7.69 -32.32 11.89
N THR A 100 6.64 -31.59 11.50
CA THR A 100 6.67 -30.13 11.33
C THR A 100 6.92 -29.40 12.65
N SER A 101 6.35 -29.87 13.76
CA SER A 101 6.47 -29.21 15.07
C SER A 101 7.79 -29.50 15.78
N GLU A 102 8.22 -30.76 15.78
CA GLU A 102 9.38 -31.20 16.58
C GLU A 102 10.70 -31.09 15.82
N PHE A 103 10.66 -31.16 14.49
CA PHE A 103 11.86 -31.17 13.64
C PHE A 103 11.90 -30.02 12.63
N LYS A 104 11.40 -28.84 13.03
CA LYS A 104 11.32 -27.62 12.20
C LYS A 104 12.57 -27.31 11.38
N LEU A 105 13.76 -27.48 11.97
CA LEU A 105 15.04 -27.15 11.33
C LEU A 105 15.40 -28.11 10.19
N TYR A 106 14.84 -29.32 10.20
CA TYR A 106 15.13 -30.39 9.25
C TYR A 106 13.97 -30.64 8.28
N PHE A 107 12.80 -30.06 8.55
CA PHE A 107 11.59 -30.21 7.75
C PHE A 107 11.69 -29.39 6.46
N ASN A 108 11.40 -30.00 5.31
CA ASN A 108 11.51 -29.32 4.03
C ASN A 108 10.15 -28.73 3.62
N ILE A 109 10.01 -27.42 3.79
CA ILE A 109 8.78 -26.69 3.46
C ILE A 109 8.46 -26.66 1.95
N ASN A 110 9.44 -26.92 1.09
CA ASN A 110 9.28 -26.87 -0.36
C ASN A 110 8.73 -28.18 -0.94
N LEU A 111 8.59 -29.23 -0.11
CA LEU A 111 7.99 -30.48 -0.57
C LEU A 111 6.48 -30.32 -0.79
N PRO A 112 5.91 -31.12 -1.72
CA PRO A 112 4.47 -31.14 -1.94
C PRO A 112 3.70 -31.53 -0.69
N VAL A 113 2.58 -30.85 -0.46
CA VAL A 113 1.70 -31.16 0.66
C VAL A 113 0.61 -32.17 0.24
N PRO A 114 0.25 -33.16 1.08
CA PRO A 114 -0.78 -34.13 0.74
C PRO A 114 -2.17 -33.52 0.56
N ALA A 115 -2.94 -34.06 -0.39
CA ALA A 115 -4.27 -33.57 -0.72
C ALA A 115 -5.24 -33.65 0.47
N THR A 116 -5.14 -34.69 1.30
CA THR A 116 -5.90 -34.86 2.55
C THR A 116 -5.75 -33.68 3.50
N LEU A 117 -4.51 -33.24 3.69
CA LEU A 117 -4.18 -32.13 4.60
C LEU A 117 -4.75 -30.82 4.06
N VAL A 118 -4.67 -30.61 2.74
CA VAL A 118 -5.30 -29.45 2.07
C VAL A 118 -6.82 -29.48 2.23
N MET A 119 -7.46 -30.62 1.98
CA MET A 119 -8.92 -30.78 2.08
C MET A 119 -9.46 -30.56 3.50
N GLY A 120 -8.82 -31.12 4.53
CA GLY A 120 -9.23 -30.89 5.91
C GLY A 120 -9.19 -29.40 6.29
N LYS A 121 -8.21 -28.66 5.75
CA LYS A 121 -8.08 -27.21 5.96
C LYS A 121 -9.03 -26.40 5.08
N LEU A 122 -9.47 -26.92 3.93
CA LEU A 122 -10.47 -26.30 3.06
C LEU A 122 -11.85 -26.19 3.73
N GLN A 123 -12.24 -27.18 4.52
CA GLN A 123 -13.54 -27.21 5.17
C GLN A 123 -13.68 -26.12 6.25
N ALA A 124 -12.60 -25.85 7.00
CA ALA A 124 -12.54 -24.77 7.99
C ALA A 124 -12.69 -23.36 7.37
N ARG A 125 -12.47 -23.22 6.06
CA ARG A 125 -12.55 -21.93 5.35
C ARG A 125 -13.97 -21.42 5.21
N VAL A 126 -14.95 -22.31 5.10
CA VAL A 126 -16.35 -21.92 4.87
C VAL A 126 -16.91 -21.24 6.12
N SER A 127 -16.58 -21.76 7.31
CA SER A 127 -16.95 -21.12 8.58
C SER A 127 -16.24 -19.78 8.75
N LEU A 128 -14.92 -19.72 8.50
CA LEU A 128 -14.15 -18.49 8.61
C LEU A 128 -14.68 -17.41 7.66
N LEU A 129 -14.92 -17.76 6.39
CA LEU A 129 -15.43 -16.85 5.38
C LEU A 129 -16.77 -16.23 5.78
N LYS A 130 -17.69 -17.04 6.31
CA LYS A 130 -19.00 -16.57 6.79
C LYS A 130 -18.84 -15.59 7.95
N SER A 131 -18.00 -15.93 8.94
CA SER A 131 -17.73 -15.08 10.10
C SER A 131 -17.08 -13.76 9.69
N PHE A 132 -16.08 -13.81 8.82
CA PHE A 132 -15.37 -12.66 8.29
C PHE A 132 -16.29 -11.70 7.53
N LEU A 133 -17.09 -12.21 6.58
CA LEU A 133 -18.02 -11.36 5.81
C LEU A 133 -19.09 -10.72 6.71
N LYS A 134 -19.61 -11.47 7.70
CA LYS A 134 -20.55 -10.92 8.68
C LYS A 134 -19.92 -9.78 9.49
N LEU A 135 -18.66 -9.96 9.91
CA LEU A 135 -17.92 -8.94 10.66
C LEU A 135 -17.70 -7.67 9.81
N MET A 136 -17.24 -7.83 8.57
CA MET A 136 -17.00 -6.71 7.66
C MET A 136 -18.28 -5.92 7.39
N ASN A 137 -19.39 -6.61 7.10
CA ASN A 137 -20.68 -5.98 6.82
C ASN A 137 -21.25 -5.24 8.04
N SER A 138 -21.17 -5.85 9.23
CA SER A 138 -21.71 -5.25 10.46
C SER A 138 -20.95 -3.99 10.92
N ASN A 139 -19.68 -3.86 10.54
CA ASN A 139 -18.83 -2.72 10.89
C ASN A 139 -18.74 -1.66 9.77
N GLY A 140 -19.49 -1.83 8.67
CA GLY A 140 -19.45 -0.90 7.53
C GLY A 140 -18.07 -0.79 6.89
N ALA A 141 -17.29 -1.86 6.90
CA ALA A 141 -15.97 -1.89 6.29
C ALA A 141 -16.07 -1.87 4.76
N ASP A 142 -14.98 -1.47 4.09
CA ASP A 142 -14.91 -1.36 2.64
C ASP A 142 -15.27 -2.70 1.93
N PRO A 143 -16.32 -2.71 1.07
CA PRO A 143 -16.76 -3.92 0.39
C PRO A 143 -15.71 -4.46 -0.59
N THR A 144 -14.89 -3.60 -1.20
CA THR A 144 -13.84 -4.03 -2.15
C THR A 144 -12.76 -4.81 -1.44
N LEU A 145 -12.35 -4.38 -0.24
CA LEU A 145 -11.40 -5.14 0.58
C LEU A 145 -12.02 -6.46 1.07
N ALA A 146 -13.28 -6.44 1.49
CA ALA A 146 -13.97 -7.64 1.95
C ALA A 146 -14.07 -8.70 0.83
N GLU A 147 -14.40 -8.28 -0.39
CA GLU A 147 -14.49 -9.15 -1.56
C GLU A 147 -13.12 -9.72 -1.94
N LEU A 148 -12.07 -8.90 -1.95
CA LEU A 148 -10.70 -9.34 -2.24
C LEU A 148 -10.25 -10.46 -1.30
N ILE A 149 -10.45 -10.30 0.01
CA ILE A 149 -10.09 -11.32 1.01
C ILE A 149 -11.00 -12.55 0.89
N ALA A 150 -12.29 -12.36 0.62
CA ALA A 150 -13.21 -13.46 0.41
C ALA A 150 -12.81 -14.31 -0.80
N ASP A 151 -12.43 -13.68 -1.90
CA ASP A 151 -12.00 -14.36 -3.11
C ASP A 151 -10.67 -15.08 -2.91
N TYR A 152 -9.76 -14.49 -2.15
CA TYR A 152 -8.55 -15.20 -1.72
C TYR A 152 -8.90 -16.48 -0.95
N ILE A 153 -9.77 -16.42 0.05
CA ILE A 153 -10.16 -17.61 0.85
C ILE A 153 -10.75 -18.71 -0.06
N LYS A 154 -11.59 -18.34 -1.02
CA LYS A 154 -12.25 -19.26 -1.96
C LYS A 154 -11.25 -19.88 -2.95
N GLN A 155 -10.40 -19.07 -3.57
CA GLN A 155 -9.56 -19.50 -4.69
C GLN A 155 -8.28 -20.20 -4.23
N ASN A 156 -7.69 -19.78 -3.09
CA ASN A 156 -6.36 -20.26 -2.72
C ASN A 156 -6.33 -21.71 -2.22
N GLY A 157 -7.46 -22.40 -2.22
CA GLY A 157 -7.48 -23.85 -1.98
C GLY A 157 -6.74 -24.62 -3.03
N TYR A 158 -6.87 -24.14 -4.27
CA TYR A 158 -6.28 -24.75 -5.44
C TYR A 158 -4.81 -24.38 -5.67
N ARG A 159 -4.29 -23.39 -4.93
CA ARG A 159 -2.90 -22.91 -5.05
C ARG A 159 -1.95 -23.48 -3.99
N ILE A 160 -2.46 -24.25 -3.02
CA ILE A 160 -1.61 -24.88 -2.02
C ILE A 160 -0.95 -26.10 -2.64
N HIS A 161 0.33 -25.97 -2.97
CA HIS A 161 1.12 -27.05 -3.58
C HIS A 161 2.17 -27.59 -2.62
N THR A 162 2.76 -26.71 -1.81
CA THR A 162 3.85 -27.04 -0.88
C THR A 162 3.44 -26.82 0.58
N PHE A 163 4.26 -27.32 1.50
CA PHE A 163 4.10 -27.02 2.93
C PHE A 163 4.33 -25.54 3.24
N SER A 164 5.15 -24.82 2.46
CA SER A 164 5.31 -23.37 2.56
C SER A 164 3.98 -22.66 2.27
N ASP A 165 3.30 -23.04 1.18
CA ASP A 165 2.00 -22.47 0.82
C ASP A 165 0.95 -22.74 1.89
N LEU A 166 0.94 -23.97 2.43
CA LEU A 166 0.03 -24.33 3.50
C LEU A 166 0.33 -23.55 4.79
N TYR A 167 1.60 -23.39 5.14
CA TYR A 167 2.00 -22.61 6.30
C TYR A 167 1.58 -21.15 6.16
N TYR A 168 1.81 -20.55 4.99
CA TYR A 168 1.34 -19.21 4.69
C TYR A 168 -0.18 -19.10 4.82
N TYR A 169 -0.91 -20.05 4.23
CA TYR A 169 -2.36 -20.07 4.27
C TYR A 169 -2.90 -20.18 5.70
N ASN A 170 -2.31 -21.03 6.53
CA ASN A 170 -2.69 -21.15 7.94
C ASN A 170 -2.43 -19.83 8.69
N GLN A 171 -1.27 -19.21 8.49
CA GLN A 171 -0.99 -17.90 9.09
C GLN A 171 -1.99 -16.83 8.63
N PHE A 172 -2.40 -16.85 7.37
CA PHE A 172 -3.45 -15.97 6.87
C PHE A 172 -4.79 -16.20 7.59
N CYS A 173 -5.24 -17.46 7.70
CA CYS A 173 -6.46 -17.82 8.41
C CYS A 173 -6.42 -17.44 9.88
N ASP A 174 -5.33 -17.75 10.58
CA ASP A 174 -5.16 -17.44 11.99
C ASP A 174 -5.28 -15.94 12.25
N ARG A 175 -4.74 -15.09 11.36
CA ARG A 175 -4.88 -13.63 11.48
C ARG A 175 -6.30 -13.14 11.27
N LEU A 176 -7.08 -13.81 10.41
CA LEU A 176 -8.49 -13.48 10.22
C LEU A 176 -9.36 -13.98 11.39
N ASP A 177 -9.06 -15.15 11.94
CA ASP A 177 -9.73 -15.66 13.14
C ASP A 177 -9.44 -14.79 14.36
N GLU A 178 -8.19 -14.35 14.55
CA GLU A 178 -7.81 -13.34 15.53
C GLU A 178 -8.62 -12.05 15.32
N LEU A 179 -8.71 -11.55 14.09
CA LEU A 179 -9.47 -10.34 13.77
C LEU A 179 -10.96 -10.50 14.12
N CYS A 180 -11.55 -11.67 13.87
CA CYS A 180 -12.95 -11.97 14.16
C CYS A 180 -13.23 -12.12 15.65
N SER A 181 -12.23 -12.51 16.45
CA SER A 181 -12.37 -12.75 17.89
C SER A 181 -11.96 -11.54 18.74
N GLU A 182 -11.16 -10.64 18.19
CA GLU A 182 -10.68 -9.45 18.88
C GLU A 182 -11.76 -8.34 18.94
N GLU A 183 -12.24 -8.06 20.15
CA GLU A 183 -13.01 -6.84 20.43
C GLU A 183 -12.08 -5.62 20.47
N SER A 184 -12.28 -4.66 19.58
CA SER A 184 -11.48 -3.43 19.54
C SER A 184 -12.30 -2.23 19.11
N GLN A 185 -12.00 -1.08 19.71
CA GLN A 185 -12.54 0.21 19.28
C GLN A 185 -11.82 0.78 18.04
N ARG A 186 -10.68 0.20 17.63
CA ARG A 186 -9.96 0.64 16.43
C ARG A 186 -10.72 0.19 15.18
N ASN A 187 -10.65 1.01 14.13
CA ASN A 187 -11.27 0.73 12.84
C ASN A 187 -10.87 -0.66 12.30
N LEU A 188 -11.86 -1.46 11.93
CA LEU A 188 -11.69 -2.85 11.48
C LEU A 188 -10.82 -2.97 10.23
N GLN A 189 -11.01 -2.08 9.25
CA GLN A 189 -10.25 -2.05 8.00
C GLN A 189 -8.77 -1.76 8.26
N THR A 190 -8.47 -0.81 9.14
CA THR A 190 -7.08 -0.52 9.54
C THR A 190 -6.40 -1.74 10.17
N ARG A 191 -7.12 -2.46 11.06
CA ARG A 191 -6.61 -3.67 11.70
C ARG A 191 -6.38 -4.80 10.69
N LEU A 192 -7.32 -5.02 9.77
CA LEU A 192 -7.17 -5.99 8.69
C LEU A 192 -5.93 -5.68 7.84
N ILE A 193 -5.77 -4.43 7.40
CA ILE A 193 -4.58 -3.99 6.65
C ILE A 193 -3.30 -4.26 7.47
N GLU A 194 -3.27 -3.92 8.76
CA GLU A 194 -2.12 -4.18 9.63
C GLU A 194 -1.76 -5.68 9.69
N LYS A 195 -2.76 -6.57 9.80
CA LYS A 195 -2.55 -8.03 9.80
C LYS A 195 -2.04 -8.53 8.44
N LEU A 196 -2.55 -7.99 7.32
CA LEU A 196 -2.09 -8.33 5.96
C LEU A 196 -0.67 -7.85 5.68
N PHE A 197 -0.29 -6.67 6.20
CA PHE A 197 1.08 -6.19 6.19
C PHE A 197 2.01 -7.10 6.99
N TYR A 198 1.56 -7.52 8.18
CA TYR A 198 2.34 -8.39 9.05
C TYR A 198 2.72 -9.70 8.35
N ILE A 199 1.78 -10.32 7.64
CA ILE A 199 2.05 -11.56 6.90
C ILE A 199 2.66 -11.35 5.52
N ASN A 200 2.94 -10.11 5.11
CA ASN A 200 3.47 -9.78 3.78
C ASN A 200 2.58 -10.31 2.64
N PHE A 201 1.28 -9.93 2.68
CA PHE A 201 0.31 -10.27 1.64
C PHE A 201 0.57 -9.47 0.35
N ASN A 202 1.67 -9.76 -0.34
CA ASN A 202 2.14 -9.12 -1.58
C ASN A 202 1.34 -9.52 -2.83
N SER A 203 0.03 -9.77 -2.68
CA SER A 203 -0.84 -10.03 -3.83
C SER A 203 -1.09 -8.75 -4.61
N LEU A 204 -0.99 -8.83 -5.94
CA LEU A 204 -1.23 -7.68 -6.82
C LEU A 204 -2.59 -7.00 -6.58
N PRO A 205 -3.72 -7.72 -6.40
CA PRO A 205 -5.00 -7.07 -6.11
C PRO A 205 -4.96 -6.23 -4.83
N PHE A 206 -4.27 -6.71 -3.78
CA PHE A 206 -4.18 -5.99 -2.51
C PHE A 206 -3.25 -4.78 -2.61
N ILE A 207 -2.18 -4.91 -3.39
CA ILE A 207 -1.27 -3.82 -3.70
C ILE A 207 -2.04 -2.71 -4.41
N THR A 208 -2.80 -3.04 -5.46
CA THR A 208 -3.65 -2.07 -6.19
C THR A 208 -4.67 -1.41 -5.27
N TYR A 209 -5.35 -2.20 -4.44
CA TYR A 209 -6.28 -1.68 -3.45
C TYR A 209 -5.62 -0.64 -2.52
N CYS A 210 -4.43 -0.96 -2.01
CA CYS A 210 -3.69 -0.02 -1.16
C CYS A 210 -3.25 1.23 -1.94
N SER A 211 -2.80 1.14 -3.20
CA SER A 211 -2.48 2.34 -3.97
C SER A 211 -3.67 3.24 -4.18
N ASP A 212 -4.84 2.68 -4.47
CA ASP A 212 -6.03 3.47 -4.76
C ASP A 212 -6.47 4.23 -3.51
N MET A 213 -6.40 3.59 -2.34
CA MET A 213 -6.63 4.23 -1.05
C MET A 213 -5.70 5.43 -0.83
N TYR A 214 -4.41 5.33 -1.21
CA TYR A 214 -3.46 6.44 -1.09
C TYR A 214 -3.58 7.48 -2.22
N ALA A 215 -4.09 7.10 -3.39
CA ALA A 215 -4.31 8.00 -4.52
C ALA A 215 -5.53 8.90 -4.33
N ILE A 216 -6.57 8.42 -3.64
CA ILE A 216 -7.82 9.16 -3.40
C ILE A 216 -7.62 10.37 -2.47
N ASP A 217 -6.61 10.34 -1.59
CA ASP A 217 -6.29 11.47 -0.70
C ASP A 217 -5.53 12.61 -1.41
N ALA A 218 -4.93 12.35 -2.57
CA ALA A 218 -4.20 13.34 -3.36
C ALA A 218 -5.15 14.12 -4.29
N GLU A 219 -6.06 14.91 -3.71
CA GLU A 219 -6.94 15.78 -4.51
C GLU A 219 -6.12 16.74 -5.42
N PRO A 220 -6.55 16.98 -6.67
CA PRO A 220 -5.87 17.88 -7.62
C PRO A 220 -5.83 19.36 -7.17
N LYS A 221 -6.49 19.69 -6.05
CA LYS A 221 -6.54 21.04 -5.47
C LYS A 221 -5.52 21.26 -4.33
N LYS A 222 -4.83 20.22 -3.85
CA LYS A 222 -3.80 20.38 -2.80
C LYS A 222 -2.55 21.06 -3.35
N HIS A 223 -1.95 21.96 -2.56
CA HIS A 223 -0.64 22.55 -2.86
C HIS A 223 0.42 21.43 -2.93
N LEU A 224 1.41 21.55 -3.82
CA LEU A 224 2.48 20.55 -3.99
C LEU A 224 3.17 20.17 -2.68
N SER A 225 3.45 21.17 -1.83
CA SER A 225 4.03 20.96 -0.51
C SER A 225 3.14 20.12 0.41
N ALA A 226 1.82 20.22 0.30
CA ALA A 226 0.90 19.40 1.09
C ALA A 226 0.91 17.94 0.61
N ILE A 227 0.96 17.71 -0.70
CA ILE A 227 1.06 16.36 -1.28
C ILE A 227 2.38 15.70 -0.85
N GLU A 228 3.51 16.40 -0.95
CA GLU A 228 4.82 15.88 -0.51
C GLU A 228 4.84 15.50 0.97
N ILE A 229 4.24 16.33 1.83
CA ILE A 229 4.14 16.06 3.27
C ILE A 229 3.24 14.84 3.52
N GLU A 230 2.07 14.76 2.88
CA GLU A 230 1.15 13.63 3.02
C GLU A 230 1.77 12.31 2.54
N THR A 231 2.47 12.35 1.40
CA THR A 231 3.20 11.19 0.88
C THR A 231 4.33 10.77 1.82
N ALA A 232 5.10 11.73 2.37
CA ALA A 232 6.15 11.44 3.34
C ALA A 232 5.60 10.78 4.62
N VAL A 233 4.48 11.30 5.14
CA VAL A 233 3.78 10.70 6.31
C VAL A 233 3.28 9.30 5.99
N CYS A 234 2.71 9.08 4.80
CA CYS A 234 2.28 7.76 4.35
C CYS A 234 3.45 6.77 4.29
N LEU A 235 4.54 7.13 3.63
CA LEU A 235 5.75 6.31 3.52
C LEU A 235 6.37 6.00 4.89
N GLN A 236 6.35 6.97 5.81
CA GLN A 236 6.79 6.78 7.18
C GLN A 236 5.91 5.77 7.92
N ASN A 237 4.59 5.94 7.88
CA ASN A 237 3.63 5.04 8.53
C ASN A 237 3.77 3.60 8.01
N MET A 238 3.91 3.42 6.69
CA MET A 238 4.15 2.10 6.10
C MET A 238 5.49 1.49 6.54
N SER A 239 6.54 2.32 6.67
CA SER A 239 7.86 1.86 7.10
C SER A 239 7.87 1.35 8.53
N GLN A 240 6.94 1.81 9.36
CA GLN A 240 6.81 1.41 10.76
C GLN A 240 5.92 0.18 10.97
N LYS A 241 5.12 -0.23 9.97
CA LYS A 241 4.28 -1.42 10.12
C LYS A 241 5.17 -2.67 10.32
N PRO A 242 4.90 -3.52 11.33
CA PRO A 242 5.66 -4.74 11.53
C PRO A 242 5.41 -5.71 10.38
N GLN A 243 6.43 -6.51 10.04
CA GLN A 243 6.34 -7.55 9.02
C GLN A 243 7.10 -8.78 9.51
N HIS A 244 6.47 -9.94 9.40
CA HIS A 244 7.05 -11.22 9.75
C HIS A 244 8.18 -11.56 8.77
N LYS A 245 9.32 -12.02 9.30
CA LYS A 245 10.47 -12.42 8.47
C LYS A 245 10.22 -13.81 7.89
N GLY A 246 10.51 -13.99 6.59
CA GLY A 246 10.38 -15.30 5.92
C GLY A 246 8.93 -15.77 5.74
N LEU A 247 7.99 -14.83 5.67
CA LEU A 247 6.60 -15.09 5.29
C LEU A 247 6.27 -14.16 4.13
N ALA A 248 5.79 -14.69 3.01
CA ALA A 248 5.29 -13.91 1.88
C ALA A 248 4.19 -14.69 1.16
N PHE A 249 3.23 -13.96 0.58
CA PHE A 249 2.20 -14.62 -0.23
C PHE A 249 2.81 -15.21 -1.51
N ASP A 250 3.73 -14.49 -2.12
CA ASP A 250 4.60 -14.97 -3.20
C ASP A 250 6.06 -14.74 -2.78
N ASP A 251 6.77 -15.84 -2.50
CA ASP A 251 8.18 -15.84 -2.11
C ASP A 251 9.14 -15.47 -3.26
N SER A 252 8.68 -15.59 -4.51
CA SER A 252 9.48 -15.19 -5.69
C SER A 252 9.45 -13.69 -5.93
N ASP A 253 8.46 -13.02 -5.35
CA ASP A 253 8.20 -11.61 -5.56
C ASP A 253 8.80 -10.72 -4.46
N ARG A 254 8.81 -9.42 -4.73
CA ARG A 254 9.31 -8.43 -3.77
C ARG A 254 8.36 -8.32 -2.56
N PRO A 255 8.86 -7.93 -1.38
CA PRO A 255 8.01 -7.67 -0.22
C PRO A 255 6.97 -6.58 -0.49
N LEU A 256 5.75 -6.76 0.02
CA LEU A 256 4.61 -5.84 -0.08
C LEU A 256 5.01 -4.39 0.21
N ARG A 257 5.78 -4.18 1.29
CA ARG A 257 6.26 -2.86 1.69
C ARG A 257 7.12 -2.20 0.62
N ALA A 258 8.01 -2.96 -0.03
CA ALA A 258 8.86 -2.44 -1.08
C ALA A 258 8.03 -2.08 -2.32
N MET A 259 7.12 -2.97 -2.73
CA MET A 259 6.24 -2.76 -3.88
C MET A 259 5.34 -1.52 -3.69
N LEU A 260 4.76 -1.33 -2.51
CA LEU A 260 3.93 -0.15 -2.22
C LEU A 260 4.73 1.15 -2.20
N LYS A 261 5.94 1.15 -1.63
CA LYS A 261 6.82 2.33 -1.64
C LYS A 261 7.16 2.78 -3.05
N GLU A 262 7.53 1.83 -3.90
CA GLU A 262 7.87 2.08 -5.30
C GLU A 262 6.66 2.62 -6.06
N MET A 263 5.48 2.02 -5.87
CA MET A 263 4.26 2.47 -6.52
C MET A 263 3.82 3.87 -6.08
N ILE A 264 3.93 4.19 -4.78
CA ILE A 264 3.63 5.52 -4.25
C ILE A 264 4.61 6.55 -4.81
N ASN A 265 5.92 6.24 -4.83
CA ASN A 265 6.93 7.12 -5.41
C ASN A 265 6.66 7.37 -6.89
N TYR A 266 6.33 6.32 -7.65
CA TYR A 266 5.97 6.43 -9.06
C TYR A 266 4.74 7.31 -9.28
N GLN A 267 3.70 7.16 -8.46
CA GLN A 267 2.52 8.03 -8.52
C GLN A 267 2.87 9.49 -8.23
N GLN A 268 3.74 9.75 -7.25
CA GLN A 268 4.21 11.10 -6.92
C GLN A 268 5.00 11.72 -8.08
N GLU A 269 5.95 10.97 -8.67
CA GLU A 269 6.72 11.41 -9.85
C GLU A 269 5.79 11.77 -11.02
N ARG A 270 4.80 10.91 -11.31
CA ARG A 270 3.84 11.16 -12.37
C ARG A 270 2.97 12.39 -12.13
N LEU A 271 2.57 12.65 -10.87
CA LEU A 271 1.84 13.87 -10.52
C LEU A 271 2.68 15.13 -10.73
N LEU A 272 3.98 15.08 -10.40
CA LEU A 272 4.92 16.17 -10.67
C LEU A 272 5.07 16.41 -12.18
N GLU A 273 5.26 15.36 -12.97
CA GLU A 273 5.37 15.45 -14.44
C GLU A 273 4.12 16.07 -15.10
N LEU A 274 2.91 15.66 -14.68
CA LEU A 274 1.66 16.23 -15.18
C LEU A 274 1.54 17.72 -14.85
N ARG A 275 1.98 18.14 -13.66
CA ARG A 275 2.00 19.55 -13.22
C ARG A 275 3.03 20.37 -13.99
N HIS A 276 4.24 19.85 -14.21
CA HIS A 276 5.25 20.52 -15.04
C HIS A 276 4.78 20.67 -16.49
N SER A 277 4.14 19.63 -17.04
CA SER A 277 3.55 19.65 -18.38
C SER A 277 2.36 20.62 -18.52
N THR A 278 1.64 20.90 -17.44
CA THR A 278 0.57 21.91 -17.42
C THR A 278 1.09 23.32 -17.10
N ALA A 279 2.13 23.46 -16.27
CA ALA A 279 2.79 24.72 -15.99
C ALA A 279 3.52 25.28 -17.22
N ASP A 280 4.19 24.43 -18.00
CA ASP A 280 4.84 24.82 -19.26
C ASP A 280 3.81 25.22 -20.33
N LYS A 281 2.62 24.61 -20.33
CA LYS A 281 1.51 25.01 -21.22
C LYS A 281 0.76 26.27 -20.75
N LEU A 282 0.87 26.64 -19.47
CA LEU A 282 0.31 27.87 -18.90
C LEU A 282 1.28 29.05 -18.97
N SER A 283 2.58 28.81 -19.17
CA SER A 283 3.58 29.86 -19.38
C SER A 283 3.46 30.56 -20.74
N ASP A 284 2.80 29.92 -21.72
CA ASP A 284 2.54 30.49 -23.07
C ASP A 284 1.14 31.09 -23.22
N ALA A 285 0.29 31.03 -22.19
CA ALA A 285 -0.93 31.82 -22.17
C ALA A 285 -0.57 33.27 -21.83
N PRO A 286 -0.89 34.27 -22.68
CA PRO A 286 -0.61 35.67 -22.36
C PRO A 286 -1.33 36.01 -21.06
N LYS A 287 -0.56 36.23 -19.99
CA LYS A 287 -1.07 36.70 -18.69
C LYS A 287 -1.97 37.89 -18.98
N LYS A 288 -3.28 37.76 -18.77
CA LYS A 288 -4.20 38.89 -18.90
C LYS A 288 -3.79 39.91 -17.84
N PRO A 289 -3.31 41.09 -18.24
CA PRO A 289 -2.86 42.10 -17.31
C PRO A 289 -4.05 42.62 -16.48
N LEU A 290 -3.86 42.75 -15.17
CA LEU A 290 -4.93 43.03 -14.20
C LEU A 290 -5.43 44.49 -14.24
N ILE A 291 -4.60 45.44 -14.72
CA ILE A 291 -4.88 46.87 -14.56
C ILE A 291 -4.68 47.61 -15.89
N THR A 292 -5.72 48.31 -16.35
CA THR A 292 -5.64 49.23 -17.48
C THR A 292 -5.39 50.65 -16.97
N ALA A 293 -4.20 51.18 -17.24
CA ALA A 293 -3.83 52.55 -16.92
C ALA A 293 -4.19 53.49 -18.08
N HIS A 294 -4.94 54.56 -17.77
CA HIS A 294 -5.28 55.63 -18.70
C HIS A 294 -4.18 56.70 -18.80
N MET A 295 -2.92 56.28 -18.86
CA MET A 295 -1.75 57.15 -18.99
C MET A 295 -0.70 56.50 -19.89
N ASN A 296 0.17 57.31 -20.49
CA ASN A 296 1.30 56.81 -21.27
C ASN A 296 2.31 56.10 -20.35
N VAL A 297 3.05 55.13 -20.90
CA VAL A 297 4.11 54.38 -20.21
C VAL A 297 5.15 55.32 -19.60
N ASN A 298 5.49 56.43 -20.27
CA ASN A 298 6.44 57.43 -19.76
C ASN A 298 5.96 58.05 -18.46
N VAL A 299 4.71 58.53 -18.44
CA VAL A 299 4.07 59.13 -17.27
C VAL A 299 3.96 58.14 -16.12
N LEU A 300 3.53 56.90 -16.42
CA LEU A 300 3.43 55.82 -15.43
C LEU A 300 4.79 55.53 -14.77
N THR A 301 5.85 55.49 -15.56
CA THR A 301 7.21 55.21 -15.10
C THR A 301 7.75 56.34 -14.22
N ILE A 302 7.46 57.60 -14.58
CA ILE A 302 7.82 58.78 -13.78
C ILE A 302 7.13 58.73 -12.41
N ILE A 303 5.82 58.45 -12.40
CA ILE A 303 5.04 58.33 -11.15
C ILE A 303 5.58 57.19 -10.29
N ALA A 304 5.82 56.01 -10.88
CA ALA A 304 6.35 54.86 -10.17
C ALA A 304 7.73 55.15 -9.55
N ARG A 305 8.61 55.85 -10.29
CA ARG A 305 9.93 56.28 -9.77
C ARG A 305 9.80 57.31 -8.65
N ALA A 306 8.88 58.26 -8.78
CA ALA A 306 8.63 59.25 -7.72
C ALA A 306 8.12 58.56 -6.44
N ALA A 307 7.18 57.62 -6.58
CA ALA A 307 6.64 56.84 -5.47
C ALA A 307 7.69 55.91 -4.81
N HIS A 308 8.59 55.35 -5.61
CA HIS A 308 9.75 54.60 -5.11
C HIS A 308 10.73 55.51 -4.36
N SER A 309 11.03 56.68 -4.91
CA SER A 309 11.93 57.68 -4.29
C SER A 309 11.36 58.29 -3.01
N SER A 310 10.03 58.34 -2.87
CA SER A 310 9.35 58.76 -1.65
C SER A 310 9.16 57.64 -0.62
N ASN A 311 9.74 56.45 -0.86
CA ASN A 311 9.59 55.26 -0.02
C ASN A 311 8.12 54.82 0.17
N THR A 312 7.25 55.10 -0.79
CA THR A 312 5.85 54.66 -0.75
C THR A 312 5.72 53.15 -1.03
N PHE A 313 6.73 52.55 -1.68
CA PHE A 313 6.80 51.12 -1.97
C PHE A 313 8.04 50.49 -1.30
N THR A 314 7.90 49.24 -0.86
CA THR A 314 8.94 48.45 -0.16
C THR A 314 9.90 47.70 -1.09
N THR A 315 9.94 48.01 -2.39
CA THR A 315 10.80 47.28 -3.34
C THR A 315 12.22 47.85 -3.36
N ASP A 316 13.23 47.07 -3.00
CA ASP A 316 14.62 47.56 -2.91
C ASP A 316 15.27 47.93 -4.25
N LYS A 317 14.71 47.45 -5.39
CA LYS A 317 15.32 47.58 -6.72
C LYS A 317 14.34 48.07 -7.77
N TYR A 318 14.72 49.09 -8.54
CA TYR A 318 13.98 49.62 -9.70
C TYR A 318 13.61 48.55 -10.73
N VAL A 319 14.44 47.52 -10.90
CA VAL A 319 14.19 46.42 -11.85
C VAL A 319 12.92 45.65 -11.49
N ASN A 320 12.66 45.44 -10.19
CA ASN A 320 11.47 44.72 -9.73
C ASN A 320 10.21 45.56 -9.94
N LEU A 321 10.32 46.88 -9.80
CA LEU A 321 9.22 47.81 -10.10
C LEU A 321 8.87 47.81 -11.60
N TYR A 322 9.86 47.79 -12.49
CA TYR A 322 9.62 47.73 -13.93
C TYR A 322 9.07 46.36 -14.37
N ALA A 323 9.53 45.27 -13.76
CA ALA A 323 8.96 43.95 -13.97
C ALA A 323 7.49 43.90 -13.53
N PHE A 324 7.16 44.46 -12.37
CA PHE A 324 5.78 44.56 -11.89
C PHE A 324 4.88 45.35 -12.86
N ILE A 325 5.35 46.51 -13.34
CA ILE A 325 4.61 47.31 -14.32
C ILE A 325 4.41 46.55 -15.63
N ALA A 326 5.45 45.86 -16.10
CA ALA A 326 5.41 45.07 -17.33
C ALA A 326 4.40 43.91 -17.27
N ASP A 327 4.34 43.24 -16.12
CA ASP A 327 3.55 42.02 -15.93
C ASP A 327 2.07 42.31 -15.60
N HIS A 328 1.76 43.49 -15.06
CA HIS A 328 0.44 43.75 -14.47
C HIS A 328 -0.30 44.97 -15.04
N ILE A 329 0.35 45.85 -15.82
CA ILE A 329 -0.25 47.11 -16.29
C ILE A 329 -0.24 47.22 -17.82
N VAL A 330 -1.40 47.53 -18.40
CA VAL A 330 -1.56 47.93 -19.81
C VAL A 330 -1.82 49.41 -19.90
N THR A 331 -1.34 50.05 -20.96
CA THR A 331 -1.72 51.43 -21.27
C THR A 331 -2.67 51.46 -22.46
N LYS A 332 -3.58 52.44 -22.51
CA LYS A 332 -4.53 52.60 -23.63
C LYS A 332 -3.85 52.61 -25.01
N ASN A 333 -2.60 53.09 -25.08
CA ASN A 333 -1.83 53.20 -26.32
C ASN A 333 -1.01 51.95 -26.66
N HIS A 334 -0.91 50.98 -25.75
CA HIS A 334 -0.22 49.70 -25.98
C HIS A 334 -1.03 48.56 -25.34
N PRO A 335 -1.97 47.95 -26.07
CA PRO A 335 -2.86 46.89 -25.57
C PRO A 335 -2.18 45.51 -25.40
N GLY A 336 -0.84 45.44 -25.32
CA GLY A 336 -0.06 44.22 -25.16
C GLY A 336 0.91 44.30 -23.98
N PRO A 337 1.57 43.18 -23.61
CA PRO A 337 2.53 43.16 -22.51
C PRO A 337 3.68 44.15 -22.78
N LEU A 338 3.95 45.02 -21.81
CA LEU A 338 5.01 46.02 -21.94
C LEU A 338 6.37 45.34 -21.81
N SER A 339 7.28 45.60 -22.74
CA SER A 339 8.66 45.12 -22.61
C SER A 339 9.39 45.88 -21.49
N ILE A 340 9.97 45.16 -20.54
CA ILE A 340 10.83 45.69 -19.46
C ILE A 340 11.96 46.55 -20.05
N THR A 341 12.52 46.13 -21.18
CA THR A 341 13.58 46.85 -21.89
C THR A 341 13.09 48.18 -22.46
N SER A 342 11.85 48.22 -22.95
CA SER A 342 11.21 49.45 -23.45
C SER A 342 10.89 50.42 -22.32
N ILE A 343 10.42 49.92 -21.17
CA ILE A 343 10.18 50.74 -19.97
C ILE A 343 11.52 51.36 -19.52
N LYS A 344 12.57 50.55 -19.39
CA LYS A 344 13.90 51.01 -18.96
C LYS A 344 14.50 52.09 -19.87
N LYS A 345 14.43 51.91 -21.20
CA LYS A 345 14.93 52.91 -22.17
C LYS A 345 14.14 54.21 -22.10
N LYS A 346 12.80 54.13 -22.04
CA LYS A 346 11.92 55.31 -21.96
C LYS A 346 12.04 56.06 -20.63
N THR A 347 12.46 55.37 -19.56
CA THR A 347 12.73 56.02 -18.27
C THR A 347 13.92 56.97 -18.32
N GLN A 348 14.90 56.68 -19.19
CA GLN A 348 16.13 57.46 -19.30
C GLN A 348 16.00 58.67 -20.22
N SER A 349 14.97 58.71 -21.06
CA SER A 349 14.72 59.76 -22.06
C SER A 349 13.44 60.56 -21.79
N ALA A 350 12.99 60.65 -20.54
CA ALA A 350 11.74 61.32 -20.21
C ALA A 350 11.83 62.84 -20.46
N ASP A 351 10.99 63.36 -21.36
CA ASP A 351 10.94 64.78 -21.72
C ASP A 351 10.23 65.62 -20.64
N THR A 352 10.53 66.93 -20.62
CA THR A 352 9.89 67.90 -19.72
C THR A 352 8.35 67.93 -19.86
N ALA A 353 7.84 67.61 -21.04
CA ALA A 353 6.40 67.49 -21.31
C ALA A 353 5.75 66.29 -20.59
N ASP A 354 6.46 65.15 -20.47
CA ASP A 354 5.96 63.97 -19.77
C ASP A 354 5.92 64.19 -18.25
N ALA A 355 6.90 64.92 -17.70
CA ALA A 355 6.91 65.34 -16.30
C ALA A 355 5.71 66.26 -15.97
N ALA A 356 5.42 67.24 -16.83
CA ALA A 356 4.26 68.11 -16.69
C ALA A 356 2.92 67.34 -16.82
N ALA A 357 2.87 66.29 -17.64
CA ALA A 357 1.71 65.40 -17.70
C ALA A 357 1.56 64.55 -16.43
N ALA A 358 2.65 64.04 -15.86
CA ALA A 358 2.64 63.31 -14.60
C ALA A 358 2.10 64.15 -13.44
N VAL A 359 2.55 65.40 -13.31
CA VAL A 359 2.05 66.33 -12.29
C VAL A 359 0.55 66.56 -12.46
N ARG A 360 0.06 66.83 -13.67
CA ARG A 360 -1.37 67.01 -13.94
C ARG A 360 -2.21 65.78 -13.57
N HIS A 361 -1.70 64.58 -13.83
CA HIS A 361 -2.38 63.34 -13.43
C HIS A 361 -2.43 63.19 -11.91
N LEU A 362 -1.34 63.47 -11.21
CA LEU A 362 -1.30 63.42 -9.74
C LEU A 362 -2.21 64.47 -9.11
N ASP A 363 -2.23 65.71 -9.63
CA ASP A 363 -3.12 66.77 -9.17
C ASP A 363 -4.60 66.40 -9.36
N SER A 364 -4.94 65.76 -10.48
CA SER A 364 -6.28 65.24 -10.73
C SER A 364 -6.68 64.18 -9.70
N VAL A 365 -5.77 63.24 -9.39
CA VAL A 365 -5.99 62.21 -8.36
C VAL A 365 -6.14 62.86 -6.98
N ILE A 366 -5.29 63.82 -6.64
CA ILE A 366 -5.37 64.56 -5.37
C ILE A 366 -6.72 65.28 -5.25
N ASN A 367 -7.16 65.98 -6.30
CA ASN A 367 -8.45 66.67 -6.29
C ASN A 367 -9.62 65.68 -6.14
N GLN A 368 -9.58 64.52 -6.82
CA GLN A 368 -10.58 63.48 -6.62
C GLN A 368 -10.60 62.94 -5.20
N ILE A 369 -9.44 62.75 -4.57
CA ILE A 369 -9.34 62.34 -3.15
C ILE A 369 -9.92 63.44 -2.26
N VAL A 370 -9.54 64.70 -2.47
CA VAL A 370 -10.01 65.84 -1.66
C VAL A 370 -11.53 65.97 -1.73
N THR A 371 -12.11 65.92 -2.94
CA THR A 371 -13.56 65.99 -3.12
C THR A 371 -14.26 64.76 -2.56
N LYS A 372 -13.73 63.55 -2.78
CA LYS A 372 -14.35 62.30 -2.29
C LYS A 372 -14.38 62.21 -0.76
N TYR A 373 -13.38 62.77 -0.08
CA TYR A 373 -13.28 62.72 1.38
C TYR A 373 -13.62 64.06 2.08
N GLY A 374 -14.19 65.03 1.34
CA GLY A 374 -14.65 66.30 1.91
C GLY A 374 -13.55 67.16 2.55
N LEU A 375 -12.32 67.09 2.04
CA LEU A 375 -11.13 67.73 2.64
C LEU A 375 -10.97 69.22 2.27
N GLU A 376 -11.98 69.83 1.65
CA GLU A 376 -11.91 71.18 1.06
C GLU A 376 -11.66 72.31 2.09
N GLY A 377 -11.81 72.04 3.39
CA GLY A 377 -11.64 73.03 4.47
C GLY A 377 -10.23 73.17 5.09
N ARG A 378 -9.20 72.42 4.65
CA ARG A 378 -7.86 72.44 5.32
C ARG A 378 -6.70 73.00 4.49
N ARG A 379 -6.93 73.53 3.27
CA ARG A 379 -5.84 74.03 2.40
C ARG A 379 -5.35 75.46 2.68
N SER A 380 -5.93 76.18 3.64
CA SER A 380 -5.46 77.51 4.04
C SER A 380 -4.66 77.45 5.35
N THR A 381 -3.42 76.94 5.31
CA THR A 381 -2.30 77.38 6.18
C THR A 381 -1.05 76.51 5.93
N SER A 382 -0.27 76.89 4.92
CA SER A 382 1.20 76.76 4.93
C SER A 382 1.72 77.36 3.63
N ARG A 383 2.13 78.64 3.71
CA ARG A 383 3.09 79.23 2.78
C ARG A 383 4.48 78.70 3.07
#